data_AF-A0A1Q7Y271-F1
#
_entry.id   AF-A0A1Q7Y271-F1
#
_cell.length_a   1.000
_cell.length_b   1.000
_cell.length_c   1.000
_cell.angle_alpha   90.00
_cell.angle_beta   90.00
_cell.angle_gamma   90.00
#
_symmetry.space_group_name_H-M   'P 1'
#
loop_
_entity.id
_entity.type
_entity.pdbx_description
1 polymer ?
#
loop_
_entity_poly.entity_id
_entity_poly.type
_entity_poly.pdbx_seq_one_letter_code
_entity_poly.pdbx_strand_id
1 'polypeptide(L)' 'MKHISVADVIALPVAERLRLVEVIWDSIAEVPEQLELSPAQAQELDRRLAAFEKDPTQGSPWQEVRARLERTG' A
#
# COMPACT_ATOMS: atom_id res chain seq x y z
N MET A 1 19.88 -5.13 20.96
CA MET A 1 18.84 -5.55 20.00
C MET A 1 19.52 -6.30 18.87
N LYS A 2 18.93 -7.39 18.38
CA LYS A 2 19.52 -8.17 17.28
C LYS A 2 19.26 -7.39 15.98
N HIS A 3 20.32 -6.98 15.29
CA HIS A 3 20.20 -6.32 14.00
C HIS A 3 19.91 -7.39 12.94
N ILE A 4 18.80 -7.23 12.22
CA ILE A 4 18.45 -8.05 11.06
C ILE A 4 18.82 -7.23 9.84
N SER A 5 19.65 -7.76 8.95
CA SER A 5 19.96 -7.08 7.69
C SER A 5 18.87 -7.36 6.65
N VAL A 6 18.73 -6.47 5.67
CA VAL A 6 17.84 -6.72 4.52
C VAL A 6 18.27 -7.98 3.76
N ALA A 7 19.57 -8.27 3.71
CA ALA A 7 20.08 -9.50 3.10
C ALA A 7 19.56 -10.76 3.82
N ASP A 8 19.51 -10.74 5.16
CA ASP A 8 18.96 -11.83 5.95
C ASP A 8 17.46 -12.04 5.67
N VAL A 9 16.70 -10.94 5.56
CA VAL A 9 15.27 -11.00 5.19
C VAL A 9 15.08 -11.57 3.80
N ILE A 10 15.88 -11.15 2.82
CA ILE A 10 15.80 -11.65 1.45
C ILE A 10 16.16 -13.14 1.38
N ALA A 11 17.08 -13.62 2.23
CA ALA A 11 17.46 -15.03 2.28
C ALA A 11 16.34 -15.96 2.82
N LEU A 12 15.32 -15.41 3.48
CA LEU A 12 14.18 -16.20 3.97
C LEU A 12 13.36 -16.80 2.81
N PRO A 13 12.70 -17.95 3.05
CA PRO A 13 11.68 -18.47 2.14
C PRO A 13 10.61 -17.43 1.84
N VAL A 14 10.04 -17.46 0.62
CA VAL A 14 9.02 -16.50 0.16
C VAL A 14 7.87 -16.36 1.17
N ALA A 15 7.36 -17.47 1.70
CA ALA A 15 6.26 -17.47 2.66
C ALA A 15 6.61 -16.70 3.95
N GLU A 16 7.85 -16.81 4.44
CA GLU A 16 8.30 -16.09 5.63
C GLU A 16 8.48 -14.60 5.35
N ARG A 17 8.99 -14.24 4.17
CA ARG A 17 9.07 -12.84 3.74
C ARG A 17 7.70 -12.21 3.64
N LEU A 18 6.71 -12.92 3.09
CA LEU A 18 5.33 -12.42 3.01
C LEU A 18 4.74 -12.18 4.40
N ARG A 19 4.92 -13.10 5.35
CA ARG A 19 4.49 -12.89 6.74
C ARG A 19 5.19 -11.71 7.39
N LEU A 20 6.49 -11.52 7.13
CA LEU A 20 7.22 -10.38 7.68
C LEU A 20 6.72 -9.05 7.10
N VAL A 21 6.43 -9.02 5.80
CA VAL A 21 5.83 -7.84 5.14
C VAL A 21 4.48 -7.51 5.78
N GLU A 22 3.63 -8.51 6.01
CA GLU A 22 2.32 -8.34 6.66
C GLU A 22 2.48 -7.77 8.08
N VAL A 23 3.32 -8.39 8.92
CA VAL A 23 3.55 -7.92 10.30
C VAL A 23 4.11 -6.49 10.34
N ILE A 24 5.05 -6.16 9.45
CA ILE A 24 5.59 -4.80 9.37
C ILE A 24 4.48 -3.83 8.93
N TRP A 25 3.69 -4.20 7.94
CA TRP A 25 2.60 -3.38 7.44
C TRP A 25 1.54 -3.10 8.53
N ASP A 26 1.16 -4.12 9.30
CA ASP A 26 0.26 -3.98 10.44
C ASP A 26 0.83 -3.03 11.50
N SER A 27 2.12 -3.18 11.84
CA SER A 27 2.76 -2.30 12.83
C SER A 27 2.85 -0.83 12.39
N ILE A 28 2.96 -0.57 11.08
CA ILE A 28 2.94 0.80 10.54
C ILE A 28 1.52 1.38 10.63
N ALA A 29 0.50 0.56 10.39
CA ALA A 29 -0.89 0.98 10.47
C ALA A 29 -1.33 1.36 11.90
N GLU A 30 -0.64 0.87 12.93
CA GLU A 30 -0.87 1.22 14.34
C GLU A 30 -0.42 2.64 14.71
N VAL A 31 0.41 3.30 13.88
CA VAL A 31 0.97 4.64 14.15
C VAL A 31 0.66 5.65 13.04
N PRO A 32 -0.62 5.88 12.71
CA PRO A 32 -1.04 6.72 11.58
C PRO A 32 -0.55 8.17 11.70
N GLU A 33 -0.34 8.67 12.92
CA GLU A 33 0.15 10.02 13.19
C GLU A 33 1.58 10.28 12.70
N GLN A 34 2.37 9.23 12.45
CA GLN A 34 3.72 9.39 11.88
C GLN A 34 3.68 9.67 10.37
N LEU A 35 2.54 9.44 9.72
CA LEU A 35 2.33 9.70 8.30
C LEU A 35 1.43 10.92 8.10
N GLU A 36 2.00 12.11 8.31
CA GLU A 36 1.26 13.35 8.10
C GLU A 36 0.90 13.54 6.61
N LEU A 37 -0.40 13.61 6.32
CA LEU A 37 -0.88 14.00 5.01
C LEU A 37 -0.90 15.53 4.92
N SER A 38 -0.43 16.07 3.79
CA SER A 38 -0.69 17.48 3.49
C SER A 38 -2.20 17.72 3.33
N PRO A 39 -2.69 18.94 3.60
CA PRO A 39 -4.12 19.25 3.44
C PRO A 39 -4.67 18.91 2.05
N ALA A 40 -3.85 19.08 1.01
CA ALA A 40 -4.23 18.75 -0.37
C ALA A 40 -4.36 17.23 -0.60
N GLN A 41 -3.50 16.43 0.02
CA GLN A 41 -3.59 14.97 -0.07
C GLN A 41 -4.82 14.45 0.68
N ALA A 42 -5.08 14.93 1.90
CA ALA A 42 -6.27 14.57 2.67
C ALA A 42 -7.55 14.90 1.89
N GLN A 43 -7.65 16.13 1.35
CA GLN A 43 -8.79 16.55 0.54
C GLN A 43 -9.00 15.68 -0.71
N GLU A 44 -7.91 15.27 -1.38
CA GLU A 44 -8.02 14.40 -2.56
C GLU A 44 -8.49 12.99 -2.19
N LEU A 45 -8.06 12.45 -1.04
CA LEU A 45 -8.55 11.16 -0.54
C LEU A 45 -10.05 11.24 -0.21
N ASP A 46 -10.48 12.26 0.52
CA ASP A 46 -11.90 12.47 0.84
C ASP A 46 -12.76 12.59 -0.42
N ARG A 47 -12.27 13.34 -1.42
CA ARG A 47 -12.96 13.51 -2.71
C ARG A 47 -13.10 12.17 -3.44
N ARG A 48 -12.04 11.36 -3.48
CA ARG A 48 -12.06 10.05 -4.16
C ARG A 48 -12.94 9.04 -3.41
N LEU A 49 -12.91 9.05 -2.09
CA LEU A 49 -13.75 8.18 -1.27
C LEU A 49 -15.23 8.51 -1.48
N ALA A 50 -15.61 9.79 -1.40
CA ALA A 50 -16.99 10.21 -1.64
C ALA A 50 -17.47 9.93 -3.08
N ALA A 51 -16.57 9.97 -4.07
CA ALA A 51 -16.89 9.58 -5.44
C ALA A 51 -17.16 8.06 -5.56
N PHE A 52 -16.33 7.25 -4.91
CA PHE A 52 -16.49 5.80 -4.88
C PHE A 52 -17.75 5.35 -4.12
N GLU A 53 -18.07 5.99 -3.00
CA GLU A 53 -19.31 5.70 -2.25
C GLU A 53 -20.57 6.01 -3.06
N LYS A 54 -20.53 7.05 -3.90
CA LYS A 54 -21.64 7.40 -4.80
C LYS A 54 -21.77 6.43 -5.97
N ASP A 55 -20.65 5.95 -6.48
CA ASP A 55 -20.61 5.03 -7.61
C ASP A 55 -19.39 4.09 -7.51
N PRO A 56 -19.59 2.88 -6.96
CA PRO A 56 -18.53 1.88 -6.80
C PRO A 56 -17.96 1.37 -8.13
N THR A 57 -18.61 1.68 -9.27
CA THR A 57 -18.22 1.19 -10.59
C THR A 57 -17.28 2.11 -11.36
N GLN A 58 -16.98 3.31 -10.84
CA GLN A 58 -16.05 4.25 -11.50
C GLN A 58 -14.59 3.80 -11.47
N GLY A 59 -14.25 2.80 -10.66
CA GLY A 59 -12.92 2.20 -10.64
C GLY A 59 -12.67 1.30 -11.85
N SER A 60 -11.41 1.15 -12.25
CA SER A 60 -11.03 0.08 -13.19
C SER A 60 -10.62 -1.18 -12.41
N PRO A 61 -10.99 -2.38 -12.88
CA PRO A 61 -10.42 -3.62 -12.37
C PRO A 61 -8.90 -3.60 -12.39
N TRP A 62 -8.26 -4.23 -11.39
CA TRP A 62 -6.80 -4.24 -11.26
C TRP A 62 -6.09 -4.73 -12.54
N GLN A 63 -6.66 -5.74 -13.22
CA GLN A 63 -6.09 -6.26 -14.46
C GLN A 63 -5.98 -5.19 -15.56
N GLU A 64 -6.98 -4.31 -15.68
CA GLU A 64 -6.97 -3.22 -16.66
C GLU A 64 -5.97 -2.12 -16.26
N VAL A 65 -5.91 -1.78 -14.96
CA VAL A 65 -4.93 -0.82 -14.43
C VAL A 65 -3.52 -1.30 -14.73
N ARG A 66 -3.23 -2.56 -14.39
CA ARG A 66 -1.93 -3.20 -14.63
C ARG A 66 -1.57 -3.21 -16.11
N ALA A 67 -2.51 -3.60 -16.97
CA ALA A 67 -2.29 -3.59 -18.42
C ALA A 67 -1.97 -2.19 -18.98
N ARG A 68 -2.51 -1.12 -18.37
CA ARG A 68 -2.14 0.27 -18.75
C ARG A 68 -0.72 0.60 -18.32
N LEU A 69 -0.34 0.25 -17.09
CA LEU A 69 0.99 0.54 -16.55
C LEU A 69 2.10 -0.18 -17.33
N GLU A 70 1.89 -1.46 -17.67
CA GLU A 70 2.84 -2.26 -18.46
C GLU A 70 2.98 -1.79 -19.92
N ARG A 71 2.00 -1.06 -20.47
CA ARG A 71 2.09 -0.46 -21.81
C ARG A 71 2.85 0.87 -21.84
N THR A 72 3.07 1.49 -20.68
CA THR A 72 3.67 2.82 -20.57
C THR A 72 5.14 2.76 -20.12
N GLY A 73 5.68 1.54 -19.90
CA GLY A 73 7.09 1.28 -19.61
C GLY A 73 7.78 0.62 -20.79
#